data_AF-A0A972AR49-F1
#
_entry.id   AF-A0A972AR49-F1
#
_cell.length_a   1.000
_cell.length_b   1.000
_cell.length_c   1.000
_cell.angle_alpha   90.00
_cell.angle_beta   90.00
_cell.angle_gamma   90.00
#
_symmetry.space_group_name_H-M   'P 1'
#
loop_
_entity.id
_entity.type
_entity.pdbx_description
1 polymer ?
#
loop_
_entity_poly.entity_id
_entity_poly.type
_entity_poly.pdbx_seq_one_letter_code
_entity_poly.pdbx_strand_id
1 'polypeptide(L)'
;MSQRKYRYPATTTVLAYSTAQDWKFVLMHKAPYTLGKNGKWPNATYLQKSVVSICDETGVDLVLCGHDHMYLRTKSLYNNQLSQDGTVYVLNGTAGTKRYEIRSFLAGSFLDTNHIAGMAVQKNGYGNYWNGSDWNSTLQTNIGGFFSGISVNGGTLTMDAYILADHQDEQGQDIITKIDTMTLSKTTGQNTATYHGNNTTSKVAYVLQTVPSVL
;
A
#
# COMPACT_ATOMS: atom_id res chain seq x y z
N MET A 1 5.04 3.20 -39.31
CA MET A 1 5.72 3.97 -38.25
C MET A 1 5.57 3.21 -36.94
N SER A 2 6.62 2.51 -36.52
CA SER A 2 6.62 1.71 -35.30
C SER A 2 6.97 2.60 -34.11
N GLN A 3 6.01 2.83 -33.21
CA GLN A 3 6.31 3.46 -31.94
C GLN A 3 7.14 2.47 -31.11
N ARG A 4 8.44 2.78 -30.95
CA ARG A 4 9.29 2.11 -29.96
C ARG A 4 8.72 2.42 -28.58
N LYS A 5 7.94 1.49 -28.02
CA LYS A 5 7.66 1.45 -26.58
C LYS A 5 9.01 1.29 -25.87
N TYR A 6 9.54 2.37 -25.32
CA TYR A 6 10.59 2.32 -24.31
C TYR A 6 9.99 1.67 -23.06
N ARG A 7 9.82 0.35 -23.09
CA ARG A 7 9.46 -0.46 -21.93
C ARG A 7 10.75 -0.65 -21.14
N TYR A 8 11.16 0.38 -20.40
CA TYR A 8 12.05 0.15 -19.27
C TYR A 8 11.28 -0.79 -18.35
N PRO A 9 11.75 -2.03 -18.10
CA PRO A 9 11.13 -2.82 -17.07
C PRO A 9 11.42 -2.06 -15.78
N ALA A 10 10.38 -1.46 -15.19
CA ALA A 10 10.50 -0.90 -13.86
C ALA A 10 11.13 -1.99 -12.97
N THR A 11 12.02 -1.61 -12.05
CA THR A 11 12.73 -2.56 -11.18
C THR A 11 11.78 -3.55 -10.50
N THR A 12 10.54 -3.10 -10.24
CA THR A 12 9.42 -3.91 -9.73
C THR A 12 8.97 -5.02 -10.70
N THR A 13 8.90 -4.76 -12.00
CA THR A 13 8.56 -5.76 -13.04
C THR A 13 9.62 -6.84 -13.13
N VAL A 14 10.90 -6.49 -12.99
CA VAL A 14 12.01 -7.44 -13.00
C VAL A 14 11.93 -8.40 -11.80
N LEU A 15 11.68 -7.86 -10.60
CA LEU A 15 11.64 -8.65 -9.36
C LEU A 15 10.44 -9.60 -9.30
N ALA A 16 9.27 -9.18 -9.80
CA ALA A 16 8.06 -9.96 -9.70
C ALA A 16 7.98 -11.14 -10.71
N TYR A 17 8.76 -11.09 -11.79
CA TYR A 17 8.90 -12.18 -12.76
C TYR A 17 10.14 -13.04 -12.54
N SER A 18 11.06 -12.68 -11.64
CA SER A 18 12.28 -13.44 -11.37
C SER A 18 12.12 -14.51 -10.29
N THR A 19 10.88 -14.83 -9.88
CA THR A 19 10.61 -15.73 -8.75
C THR A 19 9.41 -16.62 -8.99
N ALA A 20 9.46 -17.84 -8.46
CA ALA A 20 8.35 -18.81 -8.40
C ALA A 20 7.61 -18.78 -7.05
N GLN A 21 7.98 -17.85 -6.16
CA GLN A 21 7.29 -17.69 -4.87
C GLN A 21 5.83 -17.31 -5.08
N ASP A 22 4.94 -17.90 -4.29
CA ASP A 22 3.50 -17.66 -4.40
C ASP A 22 3.15 -16.22 -4.03
N TRP A 23 3.59 -15.77 -2.87
CA TRP A 23 3.26 -14.46 -2.31
C TRP A 23 4.25 -13.38 -2.73
N LYS A 24 3.75 -12.30 -3.33
CA LYS A 24 4.54 -11.17 -3.82
C LYS A 24 4.16 -9.90 -3.09
N PHE A 25 5.17 -9.30 -2.47
CA PHE A 25 5.05 -8.06 -1.70
C PHE A 25 5.82 -6.93 -2.36
N VAL A 26 5.23 -5.73 -2.37
CA VAL A 26 5.94 -4.49 -2.73
C VAL A 26 5.95 -3.58 -1.53
N LEU A 27 7.14 -3.09 -1.15
CA LEU A 27 7.30 -2.07 -0.12
C LEU A 27 7.67 -0.76 -0.79
N MET A 28 6.92 0.29 -0.49
CA MET A 28 7.19 1.62 -1.01
C MET A 28 6.84 2.69 0.00
N HIS A 29 7.51 3.84 -0.02
CA HIS A 29 7.25 4.86 1.00
C HIS A 29 5.90 5.57 0.79
N LYS A 30 5.58 5.98 -0.45
CA LYS A 30 4.36 6.75 -0.77
C LYS A 30 3.27 5.85 -1.31
N ALA A 31 2.05 5.98 -0.79
CA ALA A 31 0.92 5.17 -1.20
C ALA A 31 0.28 5.64 -2.52
N PRO A 32 -0.11 4.72 -3.41
CA PRO A 32 -0.97 5.03 -4.57
C PRO A 32 -2.41 5.33 -4.13
N TYR A 33 -2.88 4.75 -3.03
CA TYR A 33 -4.20 5.02 -2.45
C TYR A 33 -4.05 5.66 -1.08
N THR A 34 -4.61 6.86 -0.93
CA THR A 34 -4.51 7.66 0.30
C THR A 34 -5.61 8.71 0.33
N LEU A 35 -6.07 9.05 1.52
CA LEU A 35 -6.90 10.24 1.79
C LEU A 35 -6.16 11.25 2.67
N GLY A 36 -4.85 11.07 2.85
CA GLY A 36 -4.00 11.90 3.71
C GLY A 36 -3.52 13.18 3.04
N LYS A 37 -2.58 13.86 3.70
CA LYS A 37 -2.03 15.16 3.27
C LYS A 37 -1.52 15.15 1.84
N ASN A 38 -0.95 14.03 1.39
CA ASN A 38 -0.20 13.97 0.15
C ASN A 38 -0.98 13.43 -1.06
N GLY A 39 -2.23 13.00 -0.89
CA GLY A 39 -3.09 12.58 -2.01
C GLY A 39 -3.42 13.71 -3.00
N LYS A 40 -3.28 14.97 -2.60
CA LYS A 40 -3.56 16.14 -3.45
C LYS A 40 -2.48 16.44 -4.50
N TRP A 41 -1.31 15.79 -4.41
CA TRP A 41 -0.17 16.12 -5.26
C TRP A 41 -0.14 15.24 -6.52
N PRO A 42 0.29 15.75 -7.69
CA PRO A 42 0.29 15.00 -8.96
C PRO A 42 1.05 13.67 -8.92
N ASN A 43 2.03 13.55 -8.03
CA ASN A 43 2.79 12.31 -7.86
C ASN A 43 1.90 11.16 -7.36
N ALA A 44 0.83 11.42 -6.61
CA ALA A 44 -0.10 10.36 -6.16
C ALA A 44 -0.83 9.73 -7.35
N THR A 45 -1.31 10.55 -8.30
CA THR A 45 -1.91 10.08 -9.56
C THR A 45 -0.89 9.35 -10.44
N TYR A 46 0.36 9.81 -10.48
CA TYR A 46 1.42 9.11 -11.20
C TYR A 46 1.67 7.72 -10.62
N LEU A 47 1.70 7.59 -9.28
CA LEU A 47 1.85 6.28 -8.61
C LEU A 47 0.67 5.37 -8.92
N GLN A 48 -0.58 5.88 -8.91
CA GLN A 48 -1.73 5.08 -9.35
C GLN A 48 -1.58 4.61 -10.80
N LYS A 49 -1.17 5.48 -11.73
CA LYS A 49 -1.06 5.11 -13.15
C LYS A 49 0.09 4.15 -13.45
N SER A 50 1.20 4.25 -12.73
CA SER A 50 2.41 3.48 -13.01
C SER A 50 2.53 2.23 -12.14
N VAL A 51 2.45 2.40 -10.82
CA VAL A 51 2.71 1.30 -9.87
C VAL A 51 1.56 0.31 -9.85
N VAL A 52 0.30 0.77 -9.87
CA VAL A 52 -0.87 -0.13 -9.90
C VAL A 52 -0.85 -0.97 -11.17
N SER A 53 -0.56 -0.38 -12.33
CA SER A 53 -0.43 -1.13 -13.59
C SER A 53 0.65 -2.21 -13.51
N ILE A 54 1.78 -1.95 -12.85
CA ILE A 54 2.82 -2.96 -12.66
C ILE A 54 2.36 -4.05 -11.69
N CYS A 55 1.72 -3.68 -10.58
CA CYS A 55 1.17 -4.64 -9.61
C CYS A 55 0.16 -5.58 -10.27
N ASP A 56 -0.74 -5.02 -11.09
CA ASP A 56 -1.74 -5.75 -11.87
C ASP A 56 -1.09 -6.69 -12.91
N GLU A 57 -0.09 -6.21 -13.67
CA GLU A 57 0.62 -7.03 -14.67
C GLU A 57 1.39 -8.20 -14.03
N THR A 58 1.90 -8.01 -12.81
CA THR A 58 2.86 -8.93 -12.18
C THR A 58 2.26 -9.84 -11.11
N GLY A 59 0.98 -9.64 -10.77
CA GLY A 59 0.28 -10.39 -9.74
C GLY A 59 0.83 -10.13 -8.34
N VAL A 60 1.08 -8.86 -8.00
CA VAL A 60 1.46 -8.49 -6.62
C VAL A 60 0.24 -8.65 -5.72
N ASP A 61 0.41 -9.31 -4.58
CA ASP A 61 -0.69 -9.56 -3.65
C ASP A 61 -0.90 -8.37 -2.70
N LEU A 62 0.19 -7.80 -2.20
CA LEU A 62 0.16 -6.79 -1.16
C LEU A 62 1.21 -5.70 -1.37
N VAL A 63 0.77 -4.45 -1.30
CA VAL A 63 1.63 -3.27 -1.36
C VAL A 63 1.58 -2.55 -0.01
N LEU A 64 2.73 -2.46 0.66
CA LEU A 64 2.89 -1.85 1.97
C LEU A 64 3.48 -0.44 1.83
N CYS A 65 2.79 0.54 2.41
CA CYS A 65 3.05 1.96 2.26
C CYS A 65 3.12 2.72 3.59
N GLY A 66 3.71 3.91 3.57
CA GLY A 66 3.75 4.87 4.69
C GLY A 66 3.45 6.30 4.24
N HIS A 67 4.22 7.28 4.73
CA HIS A 67 4.19 8.71 4.30
C HIS A 67 2.96 9.54 4.74
N ASP A 68 1.76 8.99 4.79
CA ASP A 68 0.52 9.75 5.04
C ASP A 68 -0.06 9.62 6.46
N HIS A 69 0.71 9.08 7.41
CA HIS A 69 0.43 9.19 8.86
C HIS A 69 -1.02 8.87 9.23
N MET A 70 -1.54 7.80 8.63
CA MET A 70 -2.84 7.20 8.88
C MET A 70 -2.78 5.70 8.61
N TYR A 71 -3.80 4.96 9.03
CA TYR A 71 -4.07 3.61 8.57
C TYR A 71 -5.10 3.65 7.45
N LEU A 72 -4.81 3.04 6.31
CA LEU A 72 -5.78 2.81 5.24
C LEU A 72 -5.46 1.51 4.53
N ARG A 73 -6.47 0.65 4.38
CA ARG A 73 -6.39 -0.58 3.60
C ARG A 73 -7.49 -0.58 2.55
N THR A 74 -7.12 -0.89 1.32
CA THR A 74 -8.09 -1.12 0.26
C THR A 74 -8.65 -2.53 0.32
N LYS A 75 -9.79 -2.76 -0.33
CA LYS A 75 -10.16 -4.08 -0.84
C LYS A 75 -9.16 -4.49 -1.93
N SER A 76 -9.22 -5.73 -2.38
CA SER A 76 -8.41 -6.20 -3.51
C SER A 76 -8.83 -5.47 -4.79
N LEU A 77 -7.87 -4.87 -5.48
CA LEU A 77 -8.09 -4.05 -6.67
C LEU A 77 -7.30 -4.57 -7.87
N TYR A 78 -7.96 -4.61 -9.03
CA TYR A 78 -7.34 -4.85 -10.33
C TYR A 78 -7.88 -3.83 -11.32
N ASN A 79 -7.02 -3.14 -12.08
CA ASN A 79 -7.43 -2.02 -12.94
C ASN A 79 -8.27 -0.96 -12.22
N ASN A 80 -7.94 -0.69 -10.95
CA ASN A 80 -8.68 0.23 -10.07
C ASN A 80 -10.18 -0.13 -9.95
N GLN A 81 -10.50 -1.43 -9.96
CA GLN A 81 -11.83 -1.99 -9.73
C GLN A 81 -11.73 -3.13 -8.71
N LEU A 82 -12.82 -3.41 -8.00
CA LEU A 82 -12.87 -4.53 -7.04
C LEU A 82 -12.65 -5.87 -7.76
N SER A 83 -11.68 -6.65 -7.31
CA SER A 83 -11.38 -7.98 -7.86
C SER A 83 -10.77 -8.87 -6.79
N GLN A 84 -11.22 -10.12 -6.67
CA GLN A 84 -10.66 -11.07 -5.70
C GLN A 84 -9.20 -11.40 -5.98
N ASP A 85 -8.80 -11.37 -7.26
CA ASP A 85 -7.43 -11.62 -7.72
C ASP A 85 -6.58 -10.35 -7.79
N GLY A 86 -7.10 -9.24 -7.25
CA GLY A 86 -6.43 -7.94 -7.25
C GLY A 86 -5.41 -7.76 -6.13
N THR A 87 -4.59 -6.73 -6.26
CA THR A 87 -3.64 -6.30 -5.24
C THR A 87 -4.34 -5.57 -4.10
N VAL A 88 -3.95 -5.85 -2.85
CA VAL A 88 -4.34 -5.04 -1.69
C VAL A 88 -3.28 -3.99 -1.39
N TYR A 89 -3.71 -2.77 -1.10
CA TYR A 89 -2.83 -1.66 -0.75
C TYR A 89 -3.06 -1.27 0.71
N VAL A 90 -1.98 -1.29 1.49
CA VAL A 90 -2.01 -0.99 2.93
C VAL A 90 -1.06 0.15 3.23
N LEU A 91 -1.63 1.24 3.73
CA LEU A 91 -0.94 2.41 4.25
C LEU A 91 -0.86 2.28 5.77
N ASN A 92 0.34 2.03 6.28
CA ASN A 92 0.68 1.95 7.71
C ASN A 92 1.57 3.14 8.09
N GLY A 93 0.97 4.32 8.14
CA GLY A 93 1.73 5.58 8.20
C GLY A 93 2.11 6.09 9.59
N THR A 94 1.58 5.57 10.71
CA THR A 94 1.70 6.21 12.03
C THR A 94 2.58 5.45 13.02
N ALA A 95 3.87 5.27 12.74
CA ALA A 95 4.79 4.75 13.77
C ALA A 95 5.13 5.78 14.87
N GLY A 96 4.69 7.05 14.75
CA GLY A 96 5.04 8.11 15.68
C GLY A 96 3.87 9.08 15.97
N THR A 97 4.18 10.19 16.64
CA THR A 97 3.19 11.12 17.21
C THR A 97 2.59 12.11 16.22
N LYS A 98 3.17 12.23 15.01
CA LYS A 98 2.64 13.09 13.94
C LYS A 98 1.53 12.35 13.20
N ARG A 99 0.35 12.94 13.10
CA ARG A 99 -0.85 12.28 12.56
C ARG A 99 -1.64 13.19 11.64
N TYR A 100 -2.23 12.63 10.59
CA TYR A 100 -2.99 13.38 9.58
C TYR A 100 -4.49 13.11 9.66
N GLU A 101 -5.27 14.14 9.36
CA GLU A 101 -6.70 14.02 9.11
C GLU A 101 -6.99 13.49 7.71
N ILE A 102 -8.22 13.02 7.55
CA ILE A 102 -8.80 12.69 6.25
C ILE A 102 -9.05 13.98 5.47
N ARG A 103 -8.72 13.96 4.18
CA ARG A 103 -9.16 14.95 3.21
C ARG A 103 -10.36 14.40 2.47
N SER A 104 -11.56 14.58 3.04
CA SER A 104 -12.79 13.98 2.53
C SER A 104 -13.12 14.40 1.09
N PHE A 105 -12.67 15.56 0.62
CA PHE A 105 -12.83 15.99 -0.77
C PHE A 105 -12.07 15.11 -1.80
N LEU A 106 -11.11 14.29 -1.37
CA LEU A 106 -10.45 13.29 -2.21
C LEU A 106 -11.27 12.00 -2.35
N ALA A 107 -12.25 11.79 -1.47
CA ALA A 107 -13.16 10.66 -1.56
C ALA A 107 -14.06 10.81 -2.79
N GLY A 108 -14.18 9.74 -3.57
CA GLY A 108 -14.92 9.70 -4.83
C GLY A 108 -14.18 10.30 -6.04
N SER A 109 -13.23 11.22 -5.83
CA SER A 109 -12.45 11.83 -6.93
C SER A 109 -11.08 11.16 -7.15
N PHE A 110 -10.38 10.83 -6.07
CA PHE A 110 -9.06 10.18 -6.11
C PHE A 110 -9.10 8.74 -5.59
N LEU A 111 -9.89 8.50 -4.54
CA LEU A 111 -10.15 7.17 -4.00
C LEU A 111 -11.66 6.98 -3.86
N ASP A 112 -12.21 6.00 -4.58
CA ASP A 112 -13.58 5.56 -4.36
C ASP A 112 -13.71 4.98 -2.95
N THR A 113 -14.69 5.44 -2.18
CA THR A 113 -14.96 4.95 -0.83
C THR A 113 -15.32 3.46 -0.81
N ASN A 114 -15.87 2.93 -1.91
CA ASN A 114 -16.15 1.50 -2.07
C ASN A 114 -14.88 0.64 -2.07
N HIS A 115 -13.72 1.23 -2.37
CA HIS A 115 -12.43 0.55 -2.34
C HIS A 115 -11.86 0.45 -0.92
N ILE A 116 -12.38 1.19 0.06
CA ILE A 116 -11.85 1.16 1.42
C ILE A 116 -12.37 -0.10 2.13
N ALA A 117 -11.43 -0.89 2.67
CA ALA A 117 -11.74 -2.06 3.51
C ALA A 117 -11.57 -1.75 5.00
N GLY A 118 -10.57 -0.95 5.35
CA GLY A 118 -10.31 -0.51 6.72
C GLY A 118 -9.59 0.83 6.71
N MET A 119 -9.90 1.70 7.67
CA MET A 119 -9.20 2.97 7.81
C MET A 119 -9.31 3.47 9.25
N ALA A 120 -8.21 3.99 9.77
CA ALA A 120 -8.17 4.68 11.04
C ALA A 120 -7.28 5.92 10.93
N VAL A 121 -7.77 7.05 11.40
CA VAL A 121 -7.09 8.35 11.35
C VAL A 121 -7.12 9.00 12.71
N GLN A 122 -6.21 9.95 12.93
CA GLN A 122 -6.04 10.55 14.24
C GLN A 122 -5.71 12.03 14.08
N LYS A 123 -6.46 12.91 14.74
CA LYS A 123 -6.11 14.34 14.84
C LYS A 123 -6.82 15.00 16.01
N ASN A 124 -6.15 15.95 16.68
CA ASN A 124 -6.72 16.80 17.73
C ASN A 124 -7.42 16.03 18.88
N GLY A 125 -6.88 14.88 19.29
CA GLY A 125 -7.43 14.09 20.42
C GLY A 125 -8.57 13.14 20.07
N TYR A 126 -8.86 12.93 18.78
CA TYR A 126 -9.84 11.94 18.32
C TYR A 126 -9.22 10.97 17.32
N GLY A 127 -9.56 9.69 17.47
CA GLY A 127 -9.26 8.62 16.53
C GLY A 127 -10.52 8.24 15.74
N ASN A 128 -10.63 8.64 14.48
CA ASN A 128 -11.78 8.30 13.65
C ASN A 128 -11.50 7.02 12.87
N TYR A 129 -12.55 6.29 12.52
CA TYR A 129 -12.44 5.11 11.66
C TYR A 129 -13.51 5.12 10.57
N TRP A 130 -13.25 4.36 9.51
CA TRP A 130 -14.24 4.15 8.47
C TRP A 130 -15.26 3.10 8.90
N ASN A 131 -16.52 3.51 9.03
CA ASN A 131 -17.65 2.63 9.35
C ASN A 131 -18.40 2.10 8.11
N GLY A 132 -18.01 2.55 6.90
CA GLY A 132 -18.67 2.20 5.64
C GLY A 132 -19.56 3.30 5.05
N SER A 133 -19.88 4.35 5.80
CA SER A 133 -20.78 5.43 5.36
C SER A 133 -20.23 6.84 5.53
N ASP A 134 -19.52 7.13 6.62
CA ASP A 134 -19.10 8.48 6.98
C ASP A 134 -17.75 8.52 7.73
N TRP A 135 -17.31 9.73 8.05
CA TRP A 135 -16.03 10.00 8.71
C TRP A 135 -16.16 10.43 10.18
N ASN A 136 -17.38 10.40 10.74
CA ASN A 136 -17.69 10.98 12.04
C ASN A 136 -17.56 9.96 13.18
N SER A 137 -17.44 8.67 12.87
CA SER A 137 -17.30 7.62 13.88
C SER A 137 -15.94 7.70 14.56
N THR A 138 -15.95 7.86 15.88
CA THR A 138 -14.75 8.01 16.72
C THR A 138 -14.57 6.84 17.68
N LEU A 139 -13.32 6.46 17.94
CA LEU A 139 -12.95 5.48 18.94
C LEU A 139 -11.66 5.93 19.64
N GLN A 140 -11.67 6.08 20.96
CA GLN A 140 -10.51 6.58 21.70
C GLN A 140 -9.34 5.57 21.71
N THR A 141 -9.65 4.27 21.61
CA THR A 141 -8.63 3.23 21.41
C THR A 141 -7.94 3.34 20.05
N ASN A 142 -8.43 4.21 19.15
CA ASN A 142 -7.76 4.49 17.89
C ASN A 142 -6.62 5.52 17.96
N ILE A 143 -6.24 5.96 19.17
CA ILE A 143 -5.17 6.94 19.37
C ILE A 143 -3.87 6.21 19.76
N GLY A 144 -2.87 6.27 18.90
CA GLY A 144 -1.62 5.54 19.08
C GLY A 144 -0.81 5.32 17.81
N GLY A 145 0.19 4.45 17.88
CA GLY A 145 1.00 4.03 16.74
C GLY A 145 0.38 2.84 15.99
N PHE A 146 0.22 2.93 14.66
CA PHE A 146 -0.26 1.80 13.83
C PHE A 146 0.90 0.88 13.47
N PHE A 147 0.69 -0.42 13.59
CA PHE A 147 1.55 -1.45 13.01
C PHE A 147 0.73 -2.62 12.50
N SER A 148 1.32 -3.47 11.67
CA SER A 148 0.64 -4.68 11.19
C SER A 148 1.57 -5.89 11.25
N GLY A 149 1.01 -7.03 11.63
CA GLY A 149 1.62 -8.34 11.50
C GLY A 149 1.11 -9.03 10.24
N ILE A 150 2.00 -9.68 9.50
CA ILE A 150 1.67 -10.50 8.34
C ILE A 150 2.14 -11.92 8.62
N SER A 151 1.26 -12.89 8.39
CA SER A 151 1.54 -14.32 8.49
C SER A 151 1.17 -15.01 7.18
N VAL A 152 2.06 -15.88 6.71
CA VAL A 152 1.85 -16.69 5.51
C VAL A 152 1.94 -18.16 5.91
N ASN A 153 0.88 -18.91 5.65
CA ASN A 153 0.81 -20.35 5.85
C ASN A 153 0.30 -21.01 4.56
N GLY A 154 1.25 -21.45 3.72
CA GLY A 154 0.95 -22.01 2.41
C GLY A 154 0.11 -21.04 1.56
N GLY A 155 -1.08 -21.50 1.18
CA GLY A 155 -2.03 -20.73 0.37
C GLY A 155 -2.82 -19.67 1.13
N THR A 156 -2.56 -19.46 2.42
CA THR A 156 -3.27 -18.45 3.23
C THR A 156 -2.31 -17.37 3.71
N LEU A 157 -2.67 -16.11 3.45
CA LEU A 157 -2.02 -14.93 4.00
C LEU A 157 -3.01 -14.23 4.93
N THR A 158 -2.58 -13.98 6.17
CA THR A 158 -3.33 -13.19 7.13
C THR A 158 -2.55 -11.93 7.47
N MET A 159 -3.25 -10.79 7.50
CA MET A 159 -2.71 -9.54 8.02
C MET A 159 -3.62 -9.05 9.14
N ASP A 160 -3.01 -8.75 10.28
CA ASP A 160 -3.67 -8.10 11.40
C ASP A 160 -3.04 -6.73 11.64
N ALA A 161 -3.89 -5.70 11.76
CA ALA A 161 -3.45 -4.36 12.10
C ALA A 161 -3.80 -4.01 13.54
N TYR A 162 -2.87 -3.32 14.18
CA TYR A 162 -2.93 -3.00 15.60
C TYR A 162 -2.62 -1.53 15.83
N ILE A 163 -3.06 -1.06 16.99
CA ILE A 163 -2.70 0.21 17.58
C ILE A 163 -2.01 -0.06 18.89
N LEU A 164 -0.81 0.48 19.06
CA LEU A 164 -0.18 0.68 20.35
C LEU A 164 -0.64 2.04 20.89
N ALA A 165 -1.43 2.06 21.95
CA ALA A 165 -1.99 3.28 22.50
C ALA A 165 -0.90 4.23 23.02
N ASP A 166 -1.16 5.54 22.95
CA ASP A 166 -0.23 6.55 23.53
C ASP A 166 -0.23 6.55 25.07
N HIS A 167 -1.26 5.97 25.69
CA HIS A 167 -1.41 5.87 27.13
C HIS A 167 -1.31 4.41 27.56
N GLN A 168 -0.93 4.22 28.82
CA GLN A 168 -0.90 2.92 29.48
C GLN A 168 -2.19 2.70 30.29
N ASP A 169 -2.46 1.46 30.66
CA ASP A 169 -3.56 1.15 31.58
C ASP A 169 -3.26 1.59 33.02
N GLU A 170 -4.20 1.34 33.94
CA GLU A 170 -4.07 1.71 35.36
C GLU A 170 -2.88 1.01 36.04
N GLN A 171 -2.37 -0.07 35.46
CA GLN A 171 -1.23 -0.85 35.94
C GLN A 171 0.08 -0.47 35.23
N GLY A 172 0.05 0.55 34.36
CA GLY A 172 1.22 1.01 33.60
C GLY A 172 1.66 0.06 32.50
N GLN A 173 0.76 -0.80 31.99
CA GLN A 173 1.04 -1.68 30.85
C GLN A 173 0.62 -1.03 29.53
N ASP A 174 1.36 -1.36 28.48
CA ASP A 174 1.06 -0.93 27.11
C ASP A 174 -0.25 -1.55 26.61
N ILE A 175 -1.13 -0.72 26.04
CA ILE A 175 -2.41 -1.16 25.49
C ILE A 175 -2.25 -1.40 23.99
N ILE A 176 -2.45 -2.64 23.55
CA ILE A 176 -2.45 -3.01 22.13
C ILE A 176 -3.86 -3.43 21.71
N THR A 177 -4.45 -2.69 20.77
CA THR A 177 -5.79 -2.98 20.25
C THR A 177 -5.69 -3.45 18.80
N LYS A 178 -6.27 -4.62 18.48
CA LYS A 178 -6.45 -5.06 17.09
C LYS A 178 -7.60 -4.27 16.46
N ILE A 179 -7.34 -3.64 15.33
CA ILE A 179 -8.30 -2.73 14.67
C ILE A 179 -8.75 -3.20 13.30
N ASP A 180 -7.99 -4.08 12.67
CA ASP A 180 -8.33 -4.61 11.36
C ASP A 180 -7.75 -6.00 11.18
N THR A 181 -8.38 -6.77 10.31
CA THR A 181 -7.92 -8.09 9.88
C THR A 181 -8.26 -8.33 8.42
N MET A 182 -7.39 -9.05 7.74
CA MET A 182 -7.56 -9.47 6.37
C MET A 182 -7.01 -10.87 6.18
N THR A 183 -7.73 -11.67 5.41
CA THR A 183 -7.24 -12.96 4.94
C THR A 183 -7.36 -13.00 3.42
N LEU A 184 -6.26 -13.39 2.76
CA LEU A 184 -6.22 -13.73 1.35
C LEU A 184 -5.92 -15.22 1.22
N SER A 185 -6.54 -15.87 0.24
CA SER A 185 -6.33 -17.28 -0.04
C SER A 185 -6.09 -17.51 -1.52
N LYS A 186 -5.12 -18.37 -1.85
CA LYS A 186 -4.88 -18.82 -3.22
C LYS A 186 -4.26 -20.21 -3.27
N THR A 187 -4.39 -20.85 -4.42
CA THR A 187 -3.70 -22.09 -4.74
C THR A 187 -2.20 -21.82 -4.89
N THR A 188 -1.36 -22.59 -4.19
CA THR A 188 0.10 -22.47 -4.23
C THR A 188 0.72 -23.25 -5.40
N GLY A 189 1.99 -22.94 -5.70
CA GLY A 189 2.77 -23.64 -6.73
C GLY A 189 2.36 -23.32 -8.16
N GLN A 190 1.58 -22.27 -8.39
CA GLN A 190 1.15 -21.85 -9.73
C GLN A 190 2.13 -20.90 -10.41
N ASN A 191 3.03 -20.28 -9.63
CA ASN A 191 3.95 -19.27 -10.14
C ASN A 191 5.21 -19.88 -10.78
N THR A 192 5.62 -19.31 -11.91
CA THR A 192 6.90 -19.61 -12.58
C THR A 192 7.68 -18.33 -12.80
N ALA A 193 9.00 -18.40 -12.56
CA ALA A 193 9.89 -17.32 -12.94
C ALA A 193 9.96 -17.23 -14.47
N THR A 194 9.67 -16.06 -15.01
CA THR A 194 9.67 -15.76 -16.45
C THR A 194 10.73 -14.75 -16.86
N TYR A 195 11.39 -14.11 -15.88
CA TYR A 195 12.52 -13.21 -16.12
C TYR A 195 13.82 -13.80 -15.55
N HIS A 196 14.82 -13.99 -16.42
CA HIS A 196 16.15 -14.50 -16.09
C HIS A 196 17.28 -13.53 -16.47
N GLY A 197 16.92 -12.29 -16.82
CA GLY A 197 17.88 -11.26 -17.23
C GLY A 197 18.72 -10.74 -16.06
N ASN A 198 19.83 -10.08 -16.39
CA ASN A 198 20.68 -9.42 -15.40
C ASN A 198 20.10 -8.03 -15.07
N ASN A 199 19.94 -7.72 -13.78
CA ASN A 199 19.46 -6.42 -13.29
C ASN A 199 20.60 -5.40 -13.05
N THR A 200 21.83 -5.72 -13.44
CA THR A 200 22.95 -4.78 -13.35
C THR A 200 22.90 -3.75 -14.47
N THR A 201 23.11 -2.48 -14.11
CA THR A 201 23.38 -1.41 -15.08
C THR A 201 24.88 -1.24 -15.19
N SER A 202 25.44 -1.32 -16.40
CA SER A 202 26.87 -1.08 -16.60
C SER A 202 27.22 0.38 -16.29
N LYS A 203 28.45 0.66 -15.84
CA LYS A 203 28.92 2.03 -15.57
C LYS A 203 28.70 2.97 -16.77
N VAL A 204 28.94 2.47 -17.97
CA VAL A 204 28.76 3.23 -19.22
C VAL A 204 27.29 3.55 -19.46
N ALA A 205 26.39 2.58 -19.29
CA ALA A 205 24.95 2.81 -19.40
C ALA A 205 24.42 3.77 -18.34
N TYR A 206 24.94 3.70 -17.12
CA TYR A 206 24.58 4.62 -16.04
C TYR A 206 24.98 6.07 -16.37
N VAL A 207 26.23 6.27 -16.81
CA VAL A 207 26.73 7.60 -17.19
C VAL A 207 25.91 8.18 -18.35
N LEU A 208 25.66 7.40 -19.42
CA LEU A 208 24.83 7.83 -20.56
C LEU A 208 23.41 8.22 -20.17
N GLN A 209 22.83 7.60 -19.14
CA GLN A 209 21.47 7.91 -18.65
C GLN A 209 21.43 9.09 -17.67
N THR A 210 22.55 9.40 -17.01
CA THR A 210 22.67 10.57 -16.12
C THR A 210 22.99 11.87 -16.85
N VAL A 211 23.46 11.80 -18.10
CA VAL A 211 23.57 13.00 -18.94
C VAL A 211 22.14 13.38 -19.35
N PRO A 212 21.61 14.55 -18.93
CA PRO A 212 20.30 14.99 -19.40
C PRO A 212 20.33 15.02 -20.94
N SER A 213 19.31 14.46 -21.58
CA SER A 213 19.16 14.53 -23.02
C SER A 213 19.05 16.00 -23.44
N VAL A 214 20.17 16.60 -23.84
CA VAL A 214 20.23 17.93 -24.45
C VAL A 214 20.15 17.76 -25.96
N LEU A 215 19.06 17.18 -26.45
CA LEU A 215 18.64 17.18 -27.85
C LEU A 215 17.11 17.20 -27.90
#